data_AF-A0A5C9E4X9-F1
#
_entry.id   AF-A0A5C9E4X9-F1
#
_cell.length_a   1.000
_cell.length_b   1.000
_cell.length_c   1.000
_cell.angle_alpha   90.00
_cell.angle_beta   90.00
_cell.angle_gamma   90.00
#
_symmetry.space_group_name_H-M   'P 1'
#
loop_
_entity.id
_entity.type
_entity.pdbx_description
1 polymer ?
#
loop_
_entity_poly.entity_id
_entity_poly.type
_entity_poly.pdbx_seq_one_letter_code
_entity_poly.pdbx_strand_id
1 'polypeptide(L)'
;MDMSDKSDLEIEKEADNLEIQAKEEIKNRNYNHAIELLEKAKQLNGSLGYQGQVGIIEKKISRVKNLIKFEAPKEDKPHKDFSIREKEGDRLLNTARKYKLEKNYKQALKFYEDAFKVFDDLHFTFQCDKIRTEINSMKKKIGMSPISKNLIETHTPDAQDSENKEFLTFDQQKKKQQREKRERLKKFKEQKEKEKELFNRAEELLDKGNHCLKEKEFKDAKFFYKKSMEIFKQMGWEGQAEIIEKELSNINKYKKDYENILKEKSVKSKEIDDHVEKIASTEDKGKLGPNSNKANLLSENTDPERQRLLEEARLRRNQLRLKTEKSIGKEKEIEYRNELINEREEKRKQITRKQEQELKKTKEKKKKEDFLLNQANRKLDQGKRLVDNKEFEKAKTLYREALDIFKTLGWFNQVDTLYDEIKNIERYKVEHLAKLKVEERRKKKEEEQFNKRVKEMISEKEKQERERAAQMESLPPSLQKDLQKAKLLLDKAEKERAMGKLQRVKGRYEYVLKIYNKIPKEKLDLSEDIKDLEKRISHIESKM
;
A
#
# COMPACT_ATOMS: atom_id res chain seq x y z
N MET A 1 6.35 -40.83 35.88
CA MET A 1 5.18 -41.48 35.27
C MET A 1 5.52 -41.66 33.81
N ASP A 2 5.70 -42.90 33.37
CA ASP A 2 5.96 -43.18 31.97
C ASP A 2 4.79 -42.68 31.13
N MET A 3 5.10 -41.91 30.09
CA MET A 3 4.12 -41.41 29.11
C MET A 3 3.59 -42.54 28.21
N SER A 4 3.99 -43.80 28.44
CA SER A 4 3.67 -44.95 27.59
C SER A 4 2.24 -45.44 27.71
N ASP A 5 1.50 -45.04 28.75
CA ASP A 5 0.16 -45.60 29.05
C ASP A 5 -0.98 -44.63 28.72
N LYS A 6 -0.69 -43.40 28.28
CA LYS A 6 -1.73 -42.45 27.84
C LYS A 6 -2.16 -42.78 26.42
N SER A 7 -3.47 -42.80 26.18
CA SER A 7 -3.99 -42.94 24.83
C SER A 7 -3.63 -41.70 23.98
N ASP A 8 -3.44 -41.87 22.68
CA ASP A 8 -3.16 -40.76 21.75
C ASP A 8 -4.20 -39.62 21.88
N LEU A 9 -5.46 -39.98 22.14
CA LEU A 9 -6.56 -39.05 22.37
C LEU A 9 -6.39 -38.21 23.65
N GLU A 10 -5.84 -38.78 24.70
CA GLU A 10 -5.53 -38.05 25.94
C GLU A 10 -4.36 -37.08 25.73
N ILE A 11 -3.34 -37.52 25.00
CA ILE A 11 -2.18 -36.69 24.63
C ILE A 11 -2.63 -35.50 23.77
N GLU A 12 -3.54 -35.72 22.81
CA GLU A 12 -4.11 -34.66 21.97
C GLU A 12 -4.90 -33.63 22.80
N LYS A 13 -5.79 -34.08 23.68
CA LYS A 13 -6.54 -33.19 24.59
C LYS A 13 -5.64 -32.41 25.53
N GLU A 14 -4.56 -33.02 26.01
CA GLU A 14 -3.57 -32.35 26.85
C GLU A 14 -2.83 -31.25 26.08
N ALA A 15 -2.46 -31.51 24.83
CA ALA A 15 -1.83 -30.51 23.96
C ALA A 15 -2.77 -29.31 23.69
N ASP A 16 -4.05 -29.57 23.41
CA ASP A 16 -5.05 -28.51 23.19
C ASP A 16 -5.28 -27.66 24.45
N ASN A 17 -5.36 -28.29 25.62
CA ASN A 17 -5.51 -27.58 26.89
C ASN A 17 -4.32 -26.67 27.19
N LEU A 18 -3.09 -27.13 26.92
CA LEU A 18 -1.88 -26.31 27.06
C LEU A 18 -1.89 -25.10 26.12
N GLU A 19 -2.38 -25.25 24.89
CA GLU A 19 -2.53 -24.11 23.96
C GLU A 19 -3.57 -23.09 24.45
N ILE A 20 -4.66 -23.54 25.08
CA ILE A 20 -5.68 -22.66 25.68
C ILE A 20 -5.09 -21.90 26.87
N GLN A 21 -4.39 -22.59 27.77
CA GLN A 21 -3.72 -21.96 28.91
C GLN A 21 -2.68 -20.94 28.45
N ALA A 22 -1.86 -21.28 27.45
CA ALA A 22 -0.88 -20.34 26.90
C ALA A 22 -1.53 -19.05 26.36
N LYS A 23 -2.70 -19.14 25.73
CA LYS A 23 -3.45 -17.95 25.28
C LYS A 23 -3.88 -17.07 26.44
N GLU A 24 -4.26 -17.66 27.57
CA GLU A 24 -4.65 -16.91 28.77
C GLU A 24 -3.44 -16.22 29.42
N GLU A 25 -2.30 -16.93 29.52
CA GLU A 25 -1.04 -16.35 30.01
C GLU A 25 -0.53 -15.19 29.14
N ILE A 26 -0.74 -15.25 27.82
CA ILE A 26 -0.44 -14.12 26.92
C ILE A 26 -1.32 -12.91 27.26
N LYS A 27 -2.61 -13.09 27.57
CA LYS A 27 -3.49 -11.97 27.97
C LYS A 27 -3.06 -11.38 29.32
N ASN A 28 -2.59 -12.22 30.22
CA ASN A 28 -2.09 -11.83 31.54
C ASN A 28 -0.67 -11.24 31.50
N ARG A 29 -0.04 -11.12 30.31
CA ARG A 29 1.34 -10.66 30.10
C ARG A 29 2.43 -11.54 30.73
N ASN A 30 2.10 -12.77 31.07
CA ASN A 30 3.03 -13.76 31.61
C ASN A 30 3.74 -14.51 30.47
N TYR A 31 4.48 -13.78 29.63
CA TYR A 31 4.98 -14.32 28.37
C TYR A 31 5.95 -15.49 28.50
N ASN A 32 6.76 -15.52 29.55
CA ASN A 32 7.68 -16.64 29.79
C ASN A 32 6.91 -17.93 30.05
N HIS A 33 5.88 -17.86 30.90
CA HIS A 33 5.04 -19.01 31.20
C HIS A 33 4.22 -19.47 29.98
N ALA A 34 3.72 -18.53 29.18
CA ALA A 34 3.08 -18.84 27.91
C ALA A 34 4.01 -19.59 26.93
N ILE A 35 5.29 -19.23 26.87
CA ILE A 35 6.29 -19.92 26.04
C ILE A 35 6.51 -21.35 26.55
N GLU A 36 6.65 -21.55 27.86
CA GLU A 36 6.80 -22.89 28.46
C GLU A 36 5.62 -23.81 28.13
N LEU A 37 4.39 -23.30 28.24
CA LEU A 37 3.17 -24.05 27.91
C LEU A 37 3.12 -24.42 26.42
N LEU A 38 3.49 -23.49 25.53
CA LEU A 38 3.56 -23.76 24.09
C LEU A 38 4.68 -24.76 23.75
N GLU A 39 5.82 -24.74 24.44
CA GLU A 39 6.89 -25.72 24.24
C GLU A 39 6.46 -27.13 24.67
N LYS A 40 5.69 -27.26 25.75
CA LYS A 40 5.07 -28.54 26.14
C LYS A 40 4.05 -29.03 25.10
N ALA A 41 3.15 -28.15 24.64
CA ALA A 41 2.18 -28.49 23.60
C ALA A 41 2.86 -28.91 22.28
N LYS A 42 4.00 -28.28 21.95
CA LYS A 42 4.84 -28.64 20.80
C LYS A 42 5.39 -30.07 20.94
N GLN A 43 5.90 -30.45 22.12
CA GLN A 43 6.45 -31.79 22.35
C GLN A 43 5.37 -32.87 22.22
N LEU A 44 4.17 -32.66 22.80
CA LEU A 44 3.06 -33.61 22.70
C LEU A 44 2.60 -33.80 21.25
N ASN A 45 2.39 -32.71 20.51
CA ASN A 45 2.07 -32.78 19.08
C ASN A 45 3.19 -33.44 18.24
N GLY A 46 4.44 -33.27 18.64
CA GLY A 46 5.58 -33.95 18.05
C GLY A 46 5.54 -35.46 18.25
N SER A 47 5.17 -35.93 19.45
CA SER A 47 5.04 -37.36 19.75
C SER A 47 3.90 -38.04 18.98
N LEU A 48 2.82 -37.31 18.69
CA LEU A 48 1.70 -37.78 17.85
C LEU A 48 2.00 -37.74 16.35
N GLY A 49 3.14 -37.20 15.92
CA GLY A 49 3.49 -37.05 14.50
C GLY A 49 2.80 -35.87 13.78
N TYR A 50 2.15 -34.96 14.51
CA TYR A 50 1.43 -33.81 13.95
C TYR A 50 2.37 -32.64 13.59
N GLN A 51 3.21 -32.84 12.58
CA GLN A 51 4.22 -31.87 12.13
C GLN A 51 3.63 -30.50 11.73
N GLY A 52 2.41 -30.50 11.18
CA GLY A 52 1.69 -29.25 10.85
C GLY A 52 1.39 -28.39 12.08
N GLN A 53 0.92 -29.03 13.16
CA GLN A 53 0.58 -28.36 14.42
C GLN A 53 1.85 -27.85 15.12
N VAL A 54 2.93 -28.63 15.11
CA VAL A 54 4.26 -28.22 15.59
C VAL A 54 4.71 -26.91 14.93
N GLY A 55 4.62 -26.82 13.60
CA GLY A 55 4.99 -25.60 12.87
C GLY A 55 4.10 -24.39 13.19
N ILE A 56 2.82 -24.60 13.52
CA ILE A 56 1.92 -23.53 13.99
C ILE A 56 2.35 -23.05 15.38
N ILE A 57 2.66 -23.96 16.30
CA ILE A 57 3.09 -23.64 17.67
C ILE A 57 4.44 -22.91 17.67
N GLU A 58 5.40 -23.31 16.83
CA GLU A 58 6.68 -22.60 16.69
C GLU A 58 6.51 -21.14 16.25
N LYS A 59 5.58 -20.88 15.32
CA LYS A 59 5.23 -19.53 14.90
C LYS A 59 4.60 -18.74 16.05
N LYS A 60 3.77 -19.36 16.89
CA LYS A 60 3.20 -18.73 18.10
C LYS A 60 4.29 -18.37 19.11
N ILE A 61 5.20 -19.30 19.43
CA ILE A 61 6.35 -19.06 20.32
C ILE A 61 7.18 -17.87 19.83
N SER A 62 7.47 -17.83 18.52
CA SER A 62 8.22 -16.73 17.90
C SER A 62 7.52 -15.38 18.04
N ARG A 63 6.19 -15.33 17.91
CA ARG A 63 5.40 -14.11 18.12
C ARG A 63 5.47 -13.65 19.58
N VAL A 64 5.35 -14.55 20.54
CA VAL A 64 5.43 -14.22 21.97
C VAL A 64 6.83 -13.73 22.34
N LYS A 65 7.90 -14.36 21.82
CA LYS A 65 9.28 -13.87 22.00
C LYS A 65 9.49 -12.45 21.45
N ASN A 66 8.82 -12.10 20.35
CA ASN A 66 8.85 -10.73 19.84
C ASN A 66 8.08 -9.76 20.73
N LEU A 67 6.94 -10.17 21.31
CA LEU A 67 6.21 -9.35 22.29
C LEU A 67 7.07 -9.04 23.51
N ILE A 68 7.82 -10.02 24.03
CA ILE A 68 8.79 -9.78 25.12
C ILE A 68 9.82 -8.72 24.72
N LYS A 69 10.35 -8.74 23.49
CA LYS A 69 11.29 -7.71 23.02
C LYS A 69 10.67 -6.31 22.92
N PHE A 70 9.37 -6.22 22.65
CA PHE A 70 8.65 -4.94 22.55
C PHE A 70 8.20 -4.42 23.92
N GLU A 71 7.81 -5.31 24.83
CA GLU A 71 7.32 -4.97 26.18
C GLU A 71 8.41 -4.97 27.25
N ALA A 72 9.60 -5.50 26.97
CA ALA A 72 10.76 -5.32 27.82
C ALA A 72 10.81 -3.82 28.18
N PRO A 73 10.76 -3.48 29.49
CA PRO A 73 10.76 -2.10 29.91
C PRO A 73 11.93 -1.46 29.20
N LYS A 74 11.64 -0.52 28.30
CA LYS A 74 12.67 0.36 27.79
C LYS A 74 13.23 0.95 29.05
N GLU A 75 14.43 0.52 29.45
CA GLU A 75 15.16 1.14 30.56
C GLU A 75 14.94 2.62 30.37
N ASP A 76 14.41 3.29 31.41
CA ASP A 76 14.11 4.71 31.42
C ASP A 76 15.42 5.47 31.24
N LYS A 77 15.97 5.43 30.03
CA LYS A 77 16.95 6.37 29.55
C LYS A 77 16.23 7.71 29.57
N PRO A 78 16.83 8.76 30.12
CA PRO A 78 16.17 10.03 30.39
C PRO A 78 15.61 10.63 29.10
N HIS A 79 14.35 10.32 28.80
CA HIS A 79 13.70 10.65 27.54
C HIS A 79 13.59 12.18 27.31
N LYS A 80 13.72 12.96 28.39
CA LYS A 80 13.79 14.43 28.32
C LYS A 80 15.06 14.94 27.67
N ASP A 81 16.22 14.32 27.90
CA ASP A 81 17.48 14.75 27.28
C ASP A 81 17.53 14.40 25.79
N PHE A 82 16.93 13.28 25.41
CA PHE A 82 16.90 12.83 24.03
C PHE A 82 16.17 13.83 23.11
N SER A 83 15.00 14.34 23.54
CA SER A 83 14.25 15.33 22.77
C SER A 83 14.96 16.70 22.70
N ILE A 84 15.74 17.06 23.73
CA ILE A 84 16.50 18.31 23.74
C ILE A 84 17.68 18.20 22.77
N ARG A 85 18.45 17.12 22.82
CA ARG A 85 19.59 16.87 21.92
C ARG A 85 19.16 16.69 20.47
N GLU A 86 18.04 16.01 20.22
CA GLU A 86 17.49 15.90 18.86
C GLU A 86 17.16 17.27 18.26
N LYS A 87 16.48 18.14 19.04
CA LYS A 87 16.19 19.52 18.63
C LYS A 87 17.45 20.35 18.42
N GLU A 88 18.49 20.11 19.20
CA GLU A 88 19.80 20.73 19.02
C GLU A 88 20.44 20.30 17.69
N GLY A 89 20.46 19.00 17.40
CA GLY A 89 20.93 18.46 16.11
C GLY A 89 20.18 19.09 14.92
N ASP A 90 18.86 19.20 15.00
CA ASP A 90 18.05 19.84 13.96
C ASP A 90 18.34 21.33 13.79
N ARG A 91 18.56 22.06 14.89
CA ARG A 91 18.98 23.48 14.86
C ARG A 91 20.33 23.63 14.16
N LEU A 92 21.31 22.78 14.47
CA LEU A 92 22.63 22.78 13.83
C LEU A 92 22.51 22.51 12.32
N LEU A 93 21.67 21.55 11.89
CA LEU A 93 21.43 21.28 10.48
C LEU A 93 20.79 22.46 9.73
N ASN A 94 19.83 23.14 10.34
CA ASN A 94 19.20 24.30 9.72
C ASN A 94 20.19 25.46 9.56
N THR A 95 21.04 25.69 10.57
CA THR A 95 22.12 26.68 10.51
C THR A 95 23.15 26.32 9.44
N ALA A 96 23.56 25.05 9.34
CA ALA A 96 24.47 24.57 8.31
C ALA A 96 23.91 24.80 6.88
N ARG A 97 22.60 24.56 6.68
CA ARG A 97 21.92 24.83 5.39
C ARG A 97 21.88 26.31 5.06
N LYS A 98 21.67 27.19 6.04
CA LYS A 98 21.71 28.64 5.84
C LYS A 98 23.08 29.10 5.34
N TYR A 99 24.17 28.70 6.02
CA TYR A 99 25.53 29.03 5.58
C TYR A 99 25.92 28.42 4.23
N LYS A 100 25.38 27.24 3.90
CA LYS A 100 25.53 26.64 2.57
C LYS A 100 24.93 27.52 1.47
N LEU A 101 23.75 28.12 1.70
CA LEU A 101 23.08 29.02 0.75
C LEU A 101 23.87 30.33 0.57
N GLU A 102 24.46 30.84 1.65
CA GLU A 102 25.34 32.02 1.66
C GLU A 102 26.72 31.74 1.05
N LYS A 103 26.97 30.53 0.53
CA LYS A 103 28.26 30.05 0.00
C LYS A 103 29.42 30.11 1.01
N ASN A 104 29.13 30.23 2.32
CA ASN A 104 30.12 30.15 3.38
C ASN A 104 30.38 28.69 3.77
N TYR A 105 31.06 27.96 2.90
CA TYR A 105 31.21 26.51 3.01
C TYR A 105 32.00 26.07 4.24
N LYS A 106 32.96 26.88 4.72
CA LYS A 106 33.75 26.57 5.93
C LYS A 106 32.87 26.55 7.18
N GLN A 107 32.00 27.55 7.35
CA GLN A 107 31.07 27.59 8.49
C GLN A 107 29.98 26.52 8.35
N ALA A 108 29.44 26.31 7.15
CA ALA A 108 28.48 25.25 6.90
C ALA A 108 29.04 23.86 7.26
N LEU A 109 30.30 23.59 6.91
CA LEU A 109 30.98 22.34 7.23
C LEU A 109 31.07 22.11 8.74
N LYS A 110 31.48 23.15 9.51
CA LYS A 110 31.55 23.07 10.98
C LYS A 110 30.21 22.67 11.60
N PHE A 111 29.11 23.33 11.20
CA PHE A 111 27.79 23.02 11.73
C PHE A 111 27.27 21.63 11.32
N TYR A 112 27.62 21.14 10.12
CA TYR A 112 27.32 19.75 9.75
C TYR A 112 28.11 18.74 10.57
N GLU A 113 29.39 19.01 10.89
CA GLU A 113 30.21 18.15 11.76
C GLU A 113 29.69 18.15 13.21
N ASP A 114 29.26 19.30 13.73
CA ASP A 114 28.65 19.39 15.06
C ASP A 114 27.30 18.65 15.11
N ALA A 115 26.45 18.83 14.09
CA ALA A 115 25.18 18.09 13.99
C ALA A 115 25.42 16.57 13.88
N PHE A 116 26.46 16.14 13.15
CA PHE A 116 26.82 14.74 13.02
C PHE A 116 27.12 14.12 14.39
N LYS A 117 27.94 14.78 15.22
CA LYS A 117 28.27 14.31 16.59
C LYS A 117 27.00 14.14 17.43
N VAL A 118 26.11 15.13 17.42
CA VAL A 118 24.84 15.05 18.18
C VAL A 118 23.99 13.86 17.75
N PHE A 119 23.87 13.61 16.45
CA PHE A 119 23.07 12.48 15.95
C PHE A 119 23.76 11.12 16.11
N ASP A 120 25.09 11.08 16.13
CA ASP A 120 25.88 9.87 16.37
C ASP A 120 25.75 9.43 17.84
N ASP A 121 25.82 10.38 18.78
CA ASP A 121 25.54 10.17 20.20
C ASP A 121 24.12 9.64 20.46
N LEU A 122 23.16 10.01 19.60
CA LEU A 122 21.77 9.56 19.66
C LEU A 122 21.51 8.27 18.86
N HIS A 123 22.54 7.72 18.20
CA HIS A 123 22.48 6.54 17.31
C HIS A 123 21.49 6.67 16.15
N PHE A 124 21.31 7.88 15.61
CA PHE A 124 20.46 8.15 14.45
C PHE A 124 21.19 7.87 13.13
N THR A 125 21.45 6.60 12.86
CA THR A 125 22.30 6.13 11.75
C THR A 125 21.90 6.67 10.37
N PHE A 126 20.60 6.76 10.09
CA PHE A 126 20.09 7.31 8.83
C PHE A 126 20.41 8.80 8.66
N GLN A 127 20.23 9.60 9.71
CA GLN A 127 20.57 11.02 9.74
C GLN A 127 22.08 11.19 9.60
N CYS A 128 22.89 10.39 10.30
CA CYS A 128 24.35 10.40 10.19
C CYS A 128 24.81 10.17 8.75
N ASP A 129 24.25 9.20 8.03
CA ASP A 129 24.60 8.93 6.63
C ASP A 129 24.26 10.09 5.68
N LYS A 130 23.11 10.73 5.91
CA LYS A 130 22.69 11.91 5.14
C LYS A 130 23.64 13.09 5.39
N ILE A 131 23.99 13.34 6.65
CA ILE A 131 24.90 14.42 7.05
C ILE A 131 26.31 14.17 6.51
N ARG A 132 26.80 12.93 6.59
CA ARG A 132 28.10 12.51 6.04
C ARG A 132 28.21 12.78 4.54
N THR A 133 27.13 12.53 3.80
CA THR A 133 27.08 12.83 2.35
C THR A 133 27.21 14.34 2.10
N GLU A 134 26.55 15.17 2.90
CA GLU A 134 26.63 16.63 2.82
C GLU A 134 28.02 17.15 3.22
N ILE A 135 28.63 16.62 4.29
CA ILE A 135 30.00 16.93 4.72
C ILE A 135 31.00 16.69 3.59
N ASN A 136 30.93 15.52 2.94
CA ASN A 136 31.83 15.18 1.83
C ASN A 136 31.62 16.10 0.61
N SER A 137 30.36 16.46 0.32
CA SER A 137 30.06 17.47 -0.71
C SER A 137 30.68 18.83 -0.36
N MET A 138 30.66 19.25 0.91
CA MET A 138 31.28 20.52 1.34
C MET A 138 32.80 20.47 1.27
N LYS A 139 33.43 19.40 1.76
CA LYS A 139 34.89 19.22 1.70
C LYS A 139 35.40 19.30 0.26
N LYS A 140 34.71 18.65 -0.68
CA LYS A 140 35.01 18.76 -2.11
C LYS A 140 34.96 20.21 -2.63
N LYS A 141 33.97 21.01 -2.20
CA LYS A 141 33.85 22.42 -2.62
C LYS A 141 34.93 23.33 -2.04
N ILE A 142 35.49 22.98 -0.88
CA ILE A 142 36.56 23.73 -0.21
C ILE A 142 37.95 23.24 -0.67
N GLY A 143 38.03 22.20 -1.50
CA GLY A 143 39.29 21.57 -1.90
C GLY A 143 39.91 20.67 -0.84
N MET A 144 39.13 20.25 0.17
CA MET A 144 39.55 19.28 1.18
C MET A 144 39.28 17.85 0.71
N SER A 145 40.18 16.92 1.05
CA SER A 145 39.97 15.49 0.80
C SER A 145 38.69 14.99 1.50
N PRO A 146 37.88 14.13 0.86
CA PRO A 146 36.73 13.51 1.50
C PRO A 146 37.17 12.67 2.71
N ILE A 147 36.31 12.59 3.73
CA ILE A 147 36.54 11.72 4.89
C ILE A 147 36.43 10.28 4.37
N SER A 148 37.53 9.53 4.43
CA SER A 148 37.50 8.10 4.15
C SER A 148 36.63 7.42 5.21
N LYS A 149 35.83 6.42 4.81
CA LYS A 149 34.93 5.69 5.72
C LYS A 149 35.64 5.00 6.90
N ASN A 150 36.98 5.02 6.95
CA ASN A 150 37.79 4.24 7.87
C ASN A 150 38.40 5.07 9.02
N LEU A 151 38.00 6.34 9.22
CA LEU A 151 38.68 7.24 10.16
C LEU A 151 37.81 7.71 11.35
N ILE A 152 37.00 6.81 11.91
CA ILE A 152 36.34 7.01 13.23
C ILE A 152 36.53 5.72 14.05
N GLU A 153 37.78 5.46 14.42
CA GLU A 153 38.16 4.50 15.46
C GLU A 153 39.32 5.09 16.28
N THR A 154 39.01 6.12 17.08
CA THR A 154 39.82 6.59 18.21
C THR A 154 38.83 7.33 19.14
N HIS A 155 38.66 7.11 20.44
CA HIS A 155 39.50 6.57 21.51
C HIS A 155 38.64 5.83 22.56
N THR A 156 38.99 4.56 22.83
CA THR A 156 38.93 3.95 24.16
C THR A 156 40.30 3.29 24.37
N PRO A 157 41.04 3.60 25.45
CA PRO A 157 42.26 2.87 25.78
C PRO A 157 41.91 1.52 26.41
N ASP A 158 42.64 0.48 26.01
CA ASP A 158 42.78 -0.82 26.66
C ASP A 158 41.55 -1.75 26.70
N ALA A 159 41.22 -2.34 25.54
CA ALA A 159 40.76 -3.73 25.42
C ALA A 159 40.98 -4.23 23.98
N GLN A 160 42.09 -4.91 23.76
CA GLN A 160 42.55 -5.39 22.46
C GLN A 160 41.78 -6.63 21.93
N ASP A 161 41.45 -6.54 20.63
CA ASP A 161 41.73 -7.54 19.59
C ASP A 161 40.73 -8.65 19.19
N SER A 162 39.41 -8.47 19.35
CA SER A 162 38.44 -9.40 18.71
C SER A 162 37.31 -8.80 17.85
N GLU A 163 36.94 -7.52 17.97
CA GLU A 163 35.67 -7.04 17.38
C GLU A 163 35.78 -6.42 15.98
N ASN A 164 36.97 -6.02 15.54
CA ASN A 164 37.13 -5.35 14.23
C ASN A 164 37.08 -6.26 13.00
N LYS A 165 36.96 -7.58 13.19
CA LYS A 165 36.58 -8.50 12.11
C LYS A 165 35.08 -8.55 11.87
N GLU A 166 34.24 -8.13 12.81
CA GLU A 166 32.78 -8.29 12.67
C GLU A 166 32.13 -7.16 11.86
N PHE A 167 32.61 -5.91 11.95
CA PHE A 167 31.93 -4.80 11.25
C PHE A 167 32.13 -4.83 9.72
N LEU A 168 33.27 -5.33 9.23
CA LEU A 168 33.48 -5.58 7.81
C LEU A 168 32.59 -6.70 7.26
N THR A 169 32.17 -7.65 8.11
CA THR A 169 31.30 -8.77 7.71
C THR A 169 29.86 -8.32 7.50
N PHE A 170 29.34 -7.35 8.25
CA PHE A 170 27.94 -6.93 8.12
C PHE A 170 27.65 -6.25 6.77
N ASP A 171 28.54 -5.38 6.31
CA ASP A 171 28.38 -4.68 5.03
C ASP A 171 28.60 -5.64 3.83
N GLN A 172 29.48 -6.64 4.00
CA GLN A 172 29.63 -7.74 3.05
C GLN A 172 28.40 -8.67 3.03
N GLN A 173 27.80 -8.95 4.19
CA GLN A 173 26.62 -9.80 4.33
C GLN A 173 25.38 -9.11 3.74
N LYS A 174 25.22 -7.80 3.94
CA LYS A 174 24.15 -7.00 3.32
C LYS A 174 24.30 -6.95 1.79
N LYS A 175 25.53 -6.80 1.27
CA LYS A 175 25.80 -6.89 -0.17
C LYS A 175 25.54 -8.30 -0.71
N LYS A 176 25.89 -9.35 0.04
CA LYS A 176 25.60 -10.75 -0.30
C LYS A 176 24.09 -11.01 -0.36
N GLN A 177 23.33 -10.59 0.65
CA GLN A 177 21.86 -10.70 0.66
C GLN A 177 21.21 -9.91 -0.48
N GLN A 178 21.72 -8.73 -0.82
CA GLN A 178 21.22 -7.97 -1.97
C GLN A 178 21.52 -8.67 -3.30
N ARG A 179 22.72 -9.28 -3.45
CA ARG A 179 23.06 -10.09 -4.63
C ARG A 179 22.16 -11.31 -4.74
N GLU A 180 21.98 -12.05 -3.66
CA GLU A 180 21.07 -13.20 -3.60
C GLU A 180 19.63 -12.81 -3.93
N LYS A 181 19.13 -11.68 -3.41
CA LYS A 181 17.79 -11.17 -3.73
C LYS A 181 17.66 -10.81 -5.22
N ARG A 182 18.69 -10.20 -5.81
CA ARG A 182 18.73 -9.87 -7.26
C ARG A 182 18.77 -11.13 -8.11
N GLU A 183 19.56 -12.13 -7.73
CA GLU A 183 19.62 -13.41 -8.43
C GLU A 183 18.31 -14.19 -8.33
N ARG A 184 17.67 -14.22 -7.15
CA ARG A 184 16.34 -14.81 -6.99
C ARG A 184 15.30 -14.11 -7.86
N LEU A 185 15.34 -12.77 -7.93
CA LEU A 185 14.44 -12.00 -8.78
C LEU A 185 14.71 -12.27 -10.28
N LYS A 186 15.98 -12.42 -10.67
CA LYS A 186 16.36 -12.78 -12.04
C LYS A 186 15.85 -14.16 -12.42
N LYS A 187 16.10 -15.18 -11.57
CA LYS A 187 15.59 -16.55 -11.76
C LYS A 187 14.06 -16.60 -11.83
N PHE A 188 13.38 -15.83 -10.97
CA PHE A 188 11.92 -15.72 -11.01
C PHE A 188 11.41 -15.10 -12.31
N LYS A 189 12.06 -14.05 -12.83
CA LYS A 189 11.72 -13.45 -14.13
C LYS A 189 11.94 -14.43 -15.29
N GLU A 190 13.08 -15.12 -15.30
CA GLU A 190 13.39 -16.14 -16.30
C GLU A 190 12.37 -17.30 -16.26
N GLN A 191 11.95 -17.74 -15.07
CA GLN A 191 10.90 -18.75 -14.91
C GLN A 191 9.55 -18.25 -15.44
N LYS A 192 9.16 -17.01 -15.10
CA LYS A 192 7.94 -16.37 -15.61
C LYS A 192 7.92 -16.25 -17.14
N GLU A 193 9.06 -15.95 -17.76
CA GLU A 193 9.18 -15.91 -19.22
C GLU A 193 9.03 -17.30 -19.84
N LYS A 194 9.68 -18.33 -19.27
CA LYS A 194 9.51 -19.72 -19.72
C LYS A 194 8.07 -20.22 -19.59
N GLU A 195 7.40 -19.91 -18.48
CA GLU A 195 5.98 -20.23 -18.29
C GLU A 195 5.10 -19.54 -19.35
N LYS A 196 5.40 -18.27 -19.68
CA LYS A 196 4.69 -17.54 -20.72
C LYS A 196 4.90 -18.14 -22.12
N GLU A 197 6.12 -18.56 -22.44
CA GLU A 197 6.42 -19.22 -23.72
C GLU A 197 5.69 -20.57 -23.85
N LEU A 198 5.68 -21.38 -22.77
CA LEU A 198 4.93 -22.63 -22.73
C LEU A 198 3.42 -22.39 -22.89
N PHE A 199 2.88 -21.38 -22.21
CA PHE A 199 1.48 -21.00 -22.33
C PHE A 199 1.11 -20.63 -23.78
N ASN A 200 1.87 -19.73 -24.41
CA ASN A 200 1.63 -19.33 -25.81
C ASN A 200 1.70 -20.54 -26.76
N ARG A 201 2.68 -21.43 -26.56
CA ARG A 201 2.80 -22.66 -27.35
C ARG A 201 1.61 -23.60 -27.17
N ALA A 202 1.05 -23.69 -25.96
CA ALA A 202 -0.14 -24.49 -25.69
C ALA A 202 -1.37 -23.90 -26.40
N GLU A 203 -1.54 -22.57 -26.40
CA GLU A 203 -2.62 -21.88 -27.12
C GLU A 203 -2.51 -22.09 -28.64
N GLU A 204 -1.33 -21.94 -29.23
CA GLU A 204 -1.13 -22.20 -30.67
C GLU A 204 -1.51 -23.64 -31.06
N LEU A 205 -1.25 -24.60 -30.18
CA LEU A 205 -1.66 -26.00 -30.39
C LEU A 205 -3.18 -26.17 -30.29
N LEU A 206 -3.86 -25.46 -29.39
CA LEU A 206 -5.34 -25.47 -29.34
C LEU A 206 -5.94 -24.89 -30.61
N ASP A 207 -5.39 -23.79 -31.12
CA ASP A 207 -5.84 -23.16 -32.36
C ASP A 207 -5.68 -24.10 -33.57
N LYS A 208 -4.54 -24.80 -33.65
CA LYS A 208 -4.32 -25.84 -34.67
C LYS A 208 -5.30 -27.01 -34.51
N GLY A 209 -5.54 -27.47 -33.28
CA GLY A 209 -6.51 -28.52 -32.99
C GLY A 209 -7.94 -28.13 -33.41
N ASN A 210 -8.34 -26.89 -33.10
CA ASN A 210 -9.60 -26.30 -33.53
C ASN A 210 -9.73 -26.18 -35.05
N HIS A 211 -8.64 -25.81 -35.74
CA HIS A 211 -8.62 -25.73 -37.19
C HIS A 211 -8.78 -27.12 -37.83
N CYS A 212 -8.01 -28.13 -37.41
CA CYS A 212 -8.16 -29.51 -37.88
C CYS A 212 -9.57 -30.06 -37.62
N LEU A 213 -10.20 -29.70 -36.49
CA LEU A 213 -11.57 -30.13 -36.20
C LEU A 213 -12.58 -29.56 -37.22
N LYS A 214 -12.38 -28.32 -37.69
CA LYS A 214 -13.21 -27.70 -38.74
C LYS A 214 -13.01 -28.36 -40.11
N GLU A 215 -11.78 -28.71 -40.44
CA GLU A 215 -11.43 -29.45 -41.66
C GLU A 215 -11.80 -30.94 -41.60
N LYS A 216 -12.35 -31.40 -40.45
CA LYS A 216 -12.75 -32.79 -40.17
C LYS A 216 -11.58 -33.78 -40.12
N GLU A 217 -10.38 -33.27 -39.86
CA GLU A 217 -9.16 -34.03 -39.61
C GLU A 217 -9.10 -34.46 -38.14
N PHE A 218 -9.99 -35.38 -37.75
CA PHE A 218 -10.18 -35.74 -36.34
C PHE A 218 -8.94 -36.38 -35.67
N LYS A 219 -8.07 -37.03 -36.45
CA LYS A 219 -6.82 -37.63 -35.94
C LYS A 219 -5.83 -36.53 -35.54
N ASP A 220 -5.64 -35.55 -36.40
CA ASP A 220 -4.71 -34.44 -36.19
C ASP A 220 -5.21 -33.49 -35.10
N ALA A 221 -6.53 -33.23 -35.06
CA ALA A 221 -7.15 -32.49 -33.97
C ALA A 221 -6.82 -33.10 -32.60
N LYS A 222 -7.02 -34.42 -32.45
CA LYS A 222 -6.66 -35.13 -31.19
C LYS A 222 -5.19 -35.03 -30.84
N PHE A 223 -4.31 -35.11 -31.84
CA PHE A 223 -2.87 -34.99 -31.63
C PHE A 223 -2.50 -33.61 -31.06
N PHE A 224 -3.02 -32.54 -31.63
CA PHE A 224 -2.76 -31.17 -31.15
C PHE A 224 -3.35 -30.90 -29.77
N TYR A 225 -4.57 -31.36 -29.50
CA TYR A 225 -5.18 -31.25 -28.18
C TYR A 225 -4.40 -32.01 -27.11
N LYS A 226 -3.94 -33.24 -27.39
CA LYS A 226 -3.09 -34.00 -26.45
C LYS A 226 -1.80 -33.27 -26.14
N LYS A 227 -1.11 -32.74 -27.16
CA LYS A 227 0.12 -31.96 -26.95
C LYS A 227 -0.11 -30.69 -26.14
N SER A 228 -1.20 -29.98 -26.38
CA SER A 228 -1.55 -28.79 -25.59
C SER A 228 -1.85 -29.16 -24.14
N MET A 229 -2.62 -30.23 -23.91
CA MET A 229 -2.92 -30.76 -22.58
C MET A 229 -1.66 -31.16 -21.80
N GLU A 230 -0.68 -31.81 -22.45
CA GLU A 230 0.60 -32.15 -21.84
C GLU A 230 1.36 -30.91 -21.35
N ILE A 231 1.36 -29.82 -22.13
CA ILE A 231 2.00 -28.56 -21.72
C ILE A 231 1.26 -27.95 -20.52
N PHE A 232 -0.08 -27.92 -20.52
CA PHE A 232 -0.83 -27.42 -19.36
C PHE A 232 -0.60 -28.26 -18.09
N LYS A 233 -0.47 -29.60 -18.22
CA LYS A 233 -0.09 -30.47 -17.10
C LYS A 233 1.32 -30.16 -16.59
N GLN A 234 2.28 -29.92 -17.48
CA GLN A 234 3.65 -29.53 -17.11
C GLN A 234 3.70 -28.18 -16.35
N MET A 235 2.80 -27.25 -16.64
CA MET A 235 2.69 -25.98 -15.92
C MET A 235 1.91 -26.07 -14.60
N GLY A 236 1.32 -27.22 -14.27
CA GLY A 236 0.44 -27.38 -13.10
C GLY A 236 -0.95 -26.75 -13.27
N TRP A 237 -1.42 -26.57 -14.51
CA TRP A 237 -2.72 -25.97 -14.83
C TRP A 237 -3.75 -27.07 -15.06
N GLU A 238 -4.08 -27.81 -14.00
CA GLU A 238 -4.91 -29.01 -14.05
C GLU A 238 -6.33 -28.73 -14.57
N GLY A 239 -6.91 -27.58 -14.24
CA GLY A 239 -8.26 -27.21 -14.70
C GLY A 239 -8.35 -27.08 -16.22
N GLN A 240 -7.38 -26.43 -16.86
CA GLN A 240 -7.31 -26.33 -18.32
C GLN A 240 -7.06 -27.69 -18.97
N ALA A 241 -6.20 -28.52 -18.35
CA ALA A 241 -5.96 -29.86 -18.83
C ALA A 241 -7.23 -30.73 -18.79
N GLU A 242 -8.03 -30.63 -17.73
CA GLU A 242 -9.31 -31.35 -17.59
C GLU A 242 -10.34 -30.90 -18.64
N ILE A 243 -10.40 -29.60 -18.94
CA ILE A 243 -11.27 -29.06 -20.00
C ILE A 243 -10.86 -29.65 -21.36
N ILE A 244 -9.57 -29.67 -21.67
CA ILE A 244 -9.07 -30.25 -22.93
C ILE A 244 -9.32 -31.75 -22.99
N GLU A 245 -9.22 -32.46 -21.86
CA GLU A 245 -9.54 -33.89 -21.76
C GLU A 245 -11.01 -34.19 -22.07
N LYS A 246 -11.93 -33.34 -21.59
CA LYS A 246 -13.35 -33.41 -21.96
C LYS A 246 -13.57 -33.17 -23.46
N GLU A 247 -12.90 -32.18 -24.04
CA GLU A 247 -12.94 -31.95 -25.49
C GLU A 247 -12.39 -33.13 -26.30
N LEU A 248 -11.28 -33.75 -25.84
CA LEU A 248 -10.73 -34.95 -26.47
C LEU A 248 -11.74 -36.11 -26.50
N SER A 249 -12.55 -36.27 -25.45
CA SER A 249 -13.65 -37.25 -25.40
C SER A 249 -14.74 -36.90 -26.42
N ASN A 250 -15.13 -35.62 -26.51
CA ASN A 250 -16.14 -35.12 -27.44
C ASN A 250 -15.76 -35.31 -28.91
N ILE A 251 -14.47 -35.31 -29.27
CA ILE A 251 -14.02 -35.50 -30.66
C ILE A 251 -14.48 -36.86 -31.24
N ASN A 252 -14.56 -37.92 -30.43
CA ASN A 252 -15.11 -39.20 -30.89
C ASN A 252 -16.59 -39.10 -31.24
N LYS A 253 -17.35 -38.34 -30.44
CA LYS A 253 -18.76 -38.07 -30.69
C LYS A 253 -18.93 -37.29 -31.98
N TYR A 254 -18.16 -36.20 -32.17
CA TYR A 254 -18.18 -35.42 -33.41
C TYR A 254 -17.82 -36.25 -34.65
N LYS A 255 -16.84 -37.15 -34.53
CA LYS A 255 -16.49 -38.07 -35.62
C LYS A 255 -17.65 -39.00 -35.98
N LYS A 256 -18.30 -39.61 -34.99
CA LYS A 256 -19.43 -40.52 -35.21
C LYS A 256 -20.64 -39.80 -35.79
N ASP A 257 -20.96 -38.62 -35.27
CA ASP A 257 -22.05 -37.78 -35.77
C ASP A 257 -21.80 -37.40 -37.24
N TYR A 258 -20.55 -37.06 -37.58
CA TYR A 258 -20.17 -36.78 -38.97
C TYR A 258 -20.28 -38.00 -39.90
N GLU A 259 -19.82 -39.18 -39.45
CA GLU A 259 -19.97 -40.44 -40.20
C GLU A 259 -21.44 -40.81 -40.43
N ASN A 260 -22.31 -40.56 -39.44
CA ASN A 260 -23.75 -40.75 -39.59
C ASN A 260 -24.34 -39.81 -40.64
N ILE A 261 -23.96 -38.52 -40.62
CA ILE A 261 -24.39 -37.54 -41.63
C ILE A 261 -23.93 -37.98 -43.04
N LEU A 262 -22.73 -38.54 -43.18
CA LEU A 262 -22.25 -39.07 -44.46
C LEU A 262 -23.06 -40.30 -44.92
N LYS A 263 -23.41 -41.21 -44.01
CA LYS A 263 -24.27 -42.35 -44.32
C LYS A 263 -25.66 -41.92 -44.76
N GLU A 264 -26.29 -40.99 -44.04
CA GLU A 264 -27.60 -40.42 -44.41
C GLU A 264 -27.57 -39.75 -45.79
N LYS A 265 -26.50 -39.01 -46.10
CA LYS A 265 -26.31 -38.42 -47.43
C LYS A 265 -26.17 -39.47 -48.52
N SER A 266 -25.47 -40.57 -48.26
CA SER A 266 -25.33 -41.68 -49.20
C SER A 266 -26.66 -42.41 -49.44
N VAL A 267 -27.48 -42.62 -48.40
CA VAL A 267 -28.82 -43.21 -48.53
C VAL A 267 -29.73 -42.30 -49.34
N LYS A 268 -29.78 -40.99 -49.01
CA LYS A 268 -30.58 -40.01 -49.78
C LYS A 268 -30.14 -39.89 -51.24
N SER A 269 -28.83 -39.96 -51.51
CA SER A 269 -28.33 -39.99 -52.89
C SER A 269 -28.86 -41.20 -53.65
N LYS A 270 -28.82 -42.39 -53.04
CA LYS A 270 -29.38 -43.61 -53.64
C LYS A 270 -30.89 -43.53 -53.85
N GLU A 271 -31.63 -42.99 -52.89
CA GLU A 271 -33.08 -42.76 -53.04
C GLU A 271 -33.40 -41.79 -54.19
N ILE A 272 -32.57 -40.77 -54.38
CA ILE A 272 -32.69 -39.84 -55.52
C ILE A 272 -32.37 -40.56 -56.83
N ASP A 273 -31.29 -41.33 -56.88
CA ASP A 273 -30.89 -42.10 -58.07
C ASP A 273 -31.99 -43.12 -58.45
N ASP A 274 -32.54 -43.84 -57.46
CA ASP A 274 -33.66 -44.78 -57.64
C ASP A 274 -34.95 -44.06 -58.10
N HIS A 275 -35.21 -42.83 -57.62
CA HIS A 275 -36.34 -42.02 -58.07
C HIS A 275 -36.15 -41.49 -59.50
N VAL A 276 -34.93 -41.09 -59.87
CA VAL A 276 -34.58 -40.67 -61.23
C VAL A 276 -34.72 -41.84 -62.20
N GLU A 277 -34.28 -43.05 -61.81
CA GLU A 277 -34.43 -44.26 -62.61
C GLU A 277 -35.91 -44.68 -62.76
N LYS A 278 -36.72 -44.54 -61.69
CA LYS A 278 -38.18 -44.73 -61.77
C LYS A 278 -38.84 -43.72 -62.71
N ILE A 279 -38.50 -42.44 -62.63
CA ILE A 279 -39.03 -41.40 -63.53
C ILE A 279 -38.65 -41.74 -64.99
N ALA A 280 -37.39 -42.09 -65.24
CA ALA A 280 -36.91 -42.50 -66.57
C ALA A 280 -37.65 -43.74 -67.12
N SER A 281 -38.03 -44.70 -66.26
CA SER A 281 -38.82 -45.87 -66.66
C SER A 281 -40.31 -45.60 -66.86
N THR A 282 -40.86 -44.52 -66.30
CA THR A 282 -42.27 -44.11 -66.48
C THR A 282 -42.51 -43.15 -67.65
N GLU A 283 -41.46 -42.58 -68.25
CA GLU A 283 -41.56 -41.68 -69.40
C GLU A 283 -41.60 -42.39 -70.78
N ASP A 284 -41.90 -43.69 -70.83
CA ASP A 284 -42.01 -44.43 -72.11
C ASP A 284 -43.45 -44.51 -72.69
N LYS A 285 -44.45 -43.86 -72.09
CA LYS A 285 -45.84 -43.88 -72.63
C LYS A 285 -46.59 -42.56 -72.47
N GLY A 286 -46.10 -41.50 -73.11
CA GLY A 286 -46.80 -40.23 -73.26
C GLY A 286 -46.81 -39.74 -74.71
N LYS A 287 -47.91 -40.02 -75.43
CA LYS A 287 -48.20 -39.62 -76.81
C LYS A 287 -47.78 -38.16 -77.13
N LEU A 288 -46.75 -38.01 -77.96
CA LEU A 288 -46.55 -36.80 -78.76
C LEU A 288 -47.48 -36.87 -79.98
N GLY A 289 -48.41 -35.93 -80.04
CA GLY A 289 -49.36 -35.77 -81.14
C GLY A 289 -48.67 -35.36 -82.46
N PRO A 290 -49.29 -35.69 -83.59
CA PRO A 290 -48.77 -35.34 -84.90
C PRO A 290 -49.06 -33.86 -85.18
N ASN A 291 -48.03 -33.04 -85.34
CA ASN A 291 -48.17 -31.77 -86.04
C ASN A 291 -47.23 -31.74 -87.25
N SER A 292 -47.82 -32.16 -88.36
CA SER A 292 -47.39 -31.88 -89.73
C SER A 292 -47.17 -30.39 -89.95
N ASN A 293 -46.00 -29.97 -90.43
CA ASN A 293 -45.89 -29.32 -91.74
C ASN A 293 -44.46 -28.84 -92.07
N LYS A 294 -44.11 -29.07 -93.34
CA LYS A 294 -43.13 -28.37 -94.20
C LYS A 294 -41.63 -28.49 -93.84
N ALA A 295 -40.95 -29.37 -94.57
CA ALA A 295 -40.03 -28.96 -95.64
C ALA A 295 -39.57 -30.18 -96.44
N ASN A 296 -40.39 -30.54 -97.43
CA ASN A 296 -40.00 -31.38 -98.55
C ASN A 296 -39.40 -30.44 -99.60
N LEU A 297 -38.13 -30.59 -99.99
CA LEU A 297 -37.60 -30.25 -101.33
C LEU A 297 -36.08 -30.53 -101.40
N LEU A 298 -35.67 -31.17 -102.51
CA LEU A 298 -34.33 -31.27 -103.10
C LEU A 298 -33.43 -32.43 -102.63
N SER A 299 -33.81 -33.64 -103.07
CA SER A 299 -32.85 -34.67 -103.45
C SER A 299 -32.37 -34.39 -104.88
N GLU A 300 -31.20 -33.76 -105.02
CA GLU A 300 -30.42 -33.75 -106.26
C GLU A 300 -29.01 -34.27 -105.95
N ASN A 301 -28.53 -35.14 -106.83
CA ASN A 301 -27.24 -35.84 -106.82
C ASN A 301 -26.14 -35.01 -106.17
N THR A 302 -25.81 -35.34 -104.92
CA THR A 302 -24.77 -34.68 -104.16
C THR A 302 -23.52 -35.55 -104.19
N ASP A 303 -22.55 -35.04 -104.93
CA ASP A 303 -21.14 -35.39 -104.88
C ASP A 303 -20.72 -35.87 -103.47
N PRO A 304 -20.16 -37.09 -103.31
CA PRO A 304 -19.72 -37.61 -102.01
C PRO A 304 -18.73 -36.69 -101.29
N GLU A 305 -18.00 -35.82 -102.03
CA GLU A 305 -17.15 -34.80 -101.44
C GLU A 305 -17.95 -33.72 -100.69
N ARG A 306 -19.13 -33.34 -101.21
CA ARG A 306 -20.05 -32.40 -100.57
C ARG A 306 -20.69 -32.98 -99.30
N GLN A 307 -20.97 -34.28 -99.26
CA GLN A 307 -21.47 -34.95 -98.05
C GLN A 307 -20.40 -35.01 -96.94
N ARG A 308 -19.15 -35.31 -97.29
CA ARG A 308 -18.02 -35.24 -96.34
C ARG A 308 -17.81 -33.83 -95.79
N LEU A 309 -17.85 -32.81 -96.64
CA LEU A 309 -17.78 -31.41 -96.22
C LEU A 309 -18.93 -31.01 -95.28
N LEU A 310 -20.16 -31.50 -95.53
CA LEU A 310 -21.32 -31.28 -94.66
C LEU A 310 -21.18 -31.99 -93.30
N GLU A 311 -20.64 -33.20 -93.30
CA GLU A 311 -20.39 -33.97 -92.08
C GLU A 311 -19.26 -33.37 -91.25
N GLU A 312 -18.17 -32.93 -91.89
CA GLU A 312 -17.08 -32.19 -91.25
C GLU A 312 -17.56 -30.85 -90.68
N ALA A 313 -18.39 -30.11 -91.43
CA ALA A 313 -19.01 -28.87 -90.95
C ALA A 313 -19.93 -29.12 -89.75
N ARG A 314 -20.68 -30.23 -89.73
CA ARG A 314 -21.48 -30.65 -88.56
C ARG A 314 -20.59 -30.98 -87.37
N LEU A 315 -19.51 -31.74 -87.57
CA LEU A 315 -18.58 -32.12 -86.52
C LEU A 315 -17.90 -30.88 -85.91
N ARG A 316 -17.45 -29.95 -86.75
CA ARG A 316 -16.86 -28.67 -86.33
C ARG A 316 -17.86 -27.79 -85.58
N ARG A 317 -19.12 -27.75 -86.01
CA ARG A 317 -20.21 -27.04 -85.32
C ARG A 317 -20.50 -27.65 -83.94
N ASN A 318 -20.49 -28.98 -83.83
CA ASN A 318 -20.68 -29.68 -82.56
C ASN A 318 -19.50 -29.45 -81.60
N GLN A 319 -18.26 -29.47 -82.11
CA GLN A 319 -17.07 -29.15 -81.30
C GLN A 319 -17.09 -27.69 -80.82
N LEU A 320 -17.51 -26.75 -81.67
CA LEU A 320 -17.70 -25.35 -81.27
C LEU A 320 -18.78 -25.22 -80.20
N ARG A 321 -19.92 -25.89 -80.37
CA ARG A 321 -21.01 -25.91 -79.38
C ARG A 321 -20.55 -26.46 -78.03
N LEU A 322 -19.84 -27.58 -78.02
CA LEU A 322 -19.25 -28.17 -76.80
C LEU A 322 -18.23 -27.23 -76.14
N LYS A 323 -17.39 -26.54 -76.93
CA LYS A 323 -16.46 -25.54 -76.40
C LYS A 323 -17.20 -24.35 -75.79
N THR A 324 -18.25 -23.84 -76.44
CA THR A 324 -19.07 -22.75 -75.91
C THR A 324 -19.84 -23.16 -74.66
N GLU A 325 -20.42 -24.36 -74.62
CA GLU A 325 -21.12 -24.89 -73.44
C GLU A 325 -20.16 -25.06 -72.25
N LYS A 326 -18.93 -25.55 -72.48
CA LYS A 326 -17.88 -25.61 -71.46
C LYS A 326 -17.45 -24.23 -70.98
N SER A 327 -17.30 -23.25 -71.88
CA SER A 327 -16.95 -21.87 -71.49
C SER A 327 -18.06 -21.20 -70.69
N ILE A 328 -19.32 -21.35 -71.11
CA ILE A 328 -20.50 -20.85 -70.38
C ILE A 328 -20.61 -21.52 -69.00
N GLY A 329 -20.34 -22.83 -68.90
CA GLY A 329 -20.29 -23.54 -67.63
C GLY A 329 -19.24 -22.98 -66.67
N LYS A 330 -18.02 -22.72 -67.17
CA LYS A 330 -16.94 -22.10 -66.39
C LYS A 330 -17.28 -20.66 -65.96
N GLU A 331 -17.93 -19.89 -66.83
CA GLU A 331 -18.34 -18.53 -66.53
C GLU A 331 -19.39 -18.49 -65.40
N LYS A 332 -20.40 -19.36 -65.46
CA LYS A 332 -21.38 -19.53 -64.38
C LYS A 332 -20.75 -20.01 -63.07
N GLU A 333 -19.75 -20.89 -63.14
CA GLU A 333 -19.00 -21.34 -61.96
C GLU A 333 -18.20 -20.21 -61.31
N ILE A 334 -17.57 -19.34 -62.13
CA ILE A 334 -16.86 -18.14 -61.65
C ILE A 334 -17.84 -17.16 -61.00
N GLU A 335 -19.00 -16.92 -61.62
CA GLU A 335 -20.05 -16.05 -61.10
C GLU A 335 -20.54 -16.53 -59.73
N TYR A 336 -20.91 -17.82 -59.61
CA TYR A 336 -21.30 -18.44 -58.34
C TYR A 336 -20.20 -18.33 -57.27
N ARG A 337 -18.93 -18.55 -57.65
CA ARG A 337 -17.80 -18.41 -56.74
C ARG A 337 -17.64 -16.97 -56.25
N ASN A 338 -17.84 -15.98 -57.11
CA ASN A 338 -17.78 -14.56 -56.75
C ASN A 338 -18.92 -14.17 -55.80
N GLU A 339 -20.15 -14.66 -56.02
CA GLU A 339 -21.26 -14.48 -55.09
C GLU A 339 -20.94 -15.05 -53.70
N LEU A 340 -20.36 -16.25 -53.64
CA LEU A 340 -19.97 -16.90 -52.39
C LEU A 340 -18.86 -16.12 -51.65
N ILE A 341 -17.92 -15.53 -52.39
CA ILE A 341 -16.88 -14.65 -51.84
C ILE A 341 -17.52 -13.39 -51.27
N ASN A 342 -18.41 -12.72 -52.02
CA ASN A 342 -19.12 -11.52 -51.57
C ASN A 342 -19.96 -11.79 -50.32
N GLU A 343 -20.68 -12.92 -50.26
CA GLU A 343 -21.45 -13.31 -49.08
C GLU A 343 -20.54 -13.54 -47.85
N ARG A 344 -19.38 -14.18 -48.05
CA ARG A 344 -18.37 -14.37 -47.00
C ARG A 344 -17.78 -13.03 -46.53
N GLU A 345 -17.52 -12.10 -47.45
CA GLU A 345 -17.02 -10.77 -47.12
C GLU A 345 -18.04 -9.96 -46.32
N GLU A 346 -19.31 -9.99 -46.70
CA GLU A 346 -20.37 -9.31 -45.95
C GLU A 346 -20.56 -9.92 -44.55
N LYS A 347 -20.52 -11.26 -44.43
CA LYS A 347 -20.51 -11.93 -43.11
C LYS A 347 -19.31 -11.50 -42.26
N ARG A 348 -18.11 -11.40 -42.84
CA ARG A 348 -16.91 -10.90 -42.15
C ARG A 348 -17.09 -9.45 -41.70
N LYS A 349 -17.56 -8.55 -42.57
CA LYS A 349 -17.85 -7.15 -42.23
C LYS A 349 -18.87 -7.04 -41.10
N GLN A 350 -19.92 -7.87 -41.11
CA GLN A 350 -20.91 -7.90 -40.03
C GLN A 350 -20.31 -8.36 -38.69
N ILE A 351 -19.47 -9.39 -38.70
CA ILE A 351 -18.76 -9.88 -37.50
C ILE A 351 -17.83 -8.79 -36.96
N THR A 352 -17.02 -8.16 -37.82
CA THR A 352 -16.12 -7.07 -37.43
C THR A 352 -16.90 -5.89 -36.81
N ARG A 353 -18.01 -5.47 -37.43
CA ARG A 353 -18.88 -4.41 -36.89
C ARG A 353 -19.43 -4.77 -35.50
N LYS A 354 -19.85 -6.03 -35.28
CA LYS A 354 -20.33 -6.48 -33.96
C LYS A 354 -19.21 -6.44 -32.92
N GLN A 355 -18.01 -6.94 -33.27
CA GLN A 355 -16.84 -6.91 -32.39
C GLN A 355 -16.41 -5.47 -32.05
N GLU A 356 -16.42 -4.55 -33.01
CA GLU A 356 -16.13 -3.13 -32.77
C GLU A 356 -17.14 -2.48 -31.83
N GLN A 357 -18.43 -2.79 -31.99
CA GLN A 357 -19.48 -2.30 -31.09
C GLN A 357 -19.34 -2.84 -29.67
N GLU A 358 -19.03 -4.13 -29.50
CA GLU A 358 -18.76 -4.73 -28.19
C GLU A 358 -17.49 -4.13 -27.54
N LEU A 359 -16.44 -3.92 -28.33
CA LEU A 359 -15.21 -3.26 -27.88
C LEU A 359 -15.47 -1.81 -27.44
N LYS A 360 -16.34 -1.09 -28.16
CA LYS A 360 -16.73 0.28 -27.80
C LYS A 360 -17.52 0.28 -26.48
N LYS A 361 -18.51 -0.61 -26.33
CA LYS A 361 -19.30 -0.76 -25.10
C LYS A 361 -18.43 -1.12 -23.89
N THR A 362 -17.48 -2.04 -24.05
CA THR A 362 -16.54 -2.43 -22.97
C THR A 362 -15.58 -1.30 -22.61
N LYS A 363 -15.06 -0.55 -23.59
CA LYS A 363 -14.23 0.65 -23.34
C LYS A 363 -15.00 1.73 -22.61
N GLU A 364 -16.26 1.98 -22.97
CA GLU A 364 -17.12 2.95 -22.29
C GLU A 364 -17.45 2.51 -20.85
N LYS A 365 -17.72 1.21 -20.64
CA LYS A 365 -17.93 0.65 -19.30
C LYS A 365 -16.69 0.83 -18.42
N LYS A 366 -15.50 0.48 -18.92
CA LYS A 366 -14.23 0.67 -18.20
C LYS A 366 -13.98 2.14 -17.85
N LYS A 367 -14.22 3.07 -18.78
CA LYS A 367 -14.09 4.51 -18.51
C LYS A 367 -15.02 4.98 -17.37
N LYS A 368 -16.25 4.46 -17.30
CA LYS A 368 -17.18 4.77 -16.20
C LYS A 368 -16.71 4.17 -14.88
N GLU A 369 -16.24 2.94 -14.88
CA GLU A 369 -15.66 2.27 -13.70
C GLU A 369 -14.44 3.04 -13.17
N ASP A 370 -13.50 3.40 -14.06
CA ASP A 370 -12.30 4.18 -13.70
C ASP A 370 -12.66 5.57 -13.14
N PHE A 371 -13.68 6.22 -13.70
CA PHE A 371 -14.15 7.50 -13.21
C PHE A 371 -14.70 7.40 -11.78
N LEU A 372 -15.56 6.42 -11.52
CA LEU A 372 -16.11 6.15 -10.18
C LEU A 372 -15.01 5.78 -9.19
N LEU A 373 -14.06 4.93 -9.59
CA LEU A 373 -12.92 4.55 -8.75
C LEU A 373 -12.09 5.78 -8.34
N ASN A 374 -11.79 6.66 -9.29
CA ASN A 374 -11.07 7.90 -9.00
C ASN A 374 -11.87 8.83 -8.07
N GLN A 375 -13.20 8.88 -8.22
CA GLN A 375 -14.07 9.64 -7.32
C GLN A 375 -14.03 9.08 -5.90
N ALA A 376 -14.14 7.75 -5.73
CA ALA A 376 -14.04 7.10 -4.43
C ALA A 376 -12.69 7.38 -3.76
N ASN A 377 -11.58 7.24 -4.49
CA ASN A 377 -10.24 7.49 -3.95
C ASN A 377 -10.06 8.93 -3.46
N ARG A 378 -10.58 9.93 -4.19
CA ARG A 378 -10.57 11.33 -3.74
C ARG A 378 -11.33 11.52 -2.44
N LYS A 379 -12.48 10.85 -2.28
CA LYS A 379 -13.28 10.89 -1.06
C LYS A 379 -12.55 10.25 0.13
N LEU A 380 -11.84 9.15 -0.09
CA LEU A 380 -10.98 8.53 0.94
C LEU A 380 -9.84 9.46 1.37
N ASP A 381 -9.14 10.08 0.42
CA ASP A 381 -8.04 11.01 0.72
C ASP A 381 -8.53 12.23 1.52
N GLN A 382 -9.68 12.78 1.15
CA GLN A 382 -10.32 13.87 1.89
C GLN A 382 -10.77 13.41 3.28
N GLY A 383 -11.38 12.24 3.39
CA GLY A 383 -11.79 11.64 4.66
C GLY A 383 -10.61 11.49 5.62
N LYS A 384 -9.47 10.99 5.13
CA LYS A 384 -8.24 10.83 5.91
C LYS A 384 -7.73 12.17 6.46
N ARG A 385 -7.67 13.21 5.63
CA ARG A 385 -7.27 14.56 6.09
C ARG A 385 -8.19 15.12 7.17
N LEU A 386 -9.50 14.84 7.10
CA LEU A 386 -10.46 15.28 8.12
C LEU A 386 -10.27 14.51 9.44
N VAL A 387 -9.90 13.23 9.40
CA VAL A 387 -9.52 12.49 10.62
C VAL A 387 -8.29 13.11 11.28
N ASP A 388 -7.26 13.46 10.49
CA ASP A 388 -6.04 14.12 10.99
C ASP A 388 -6.36 15.48 11.64
N ASN A 389 -7.31 16.21 11.06
CA ASN A 389 -7.81 17.50 11.59
C ASN A 389 -8.83 17.34 12.73
N LYS A 390 -9.12 16.11 13.19
CA LYS A 390 -10.08 15.78 14.27
C LYS A 390 -11.54 16.14 13.93
N GLU A 391 -11.87 16.27 12.65
CA GLU A 391 -13.24 16.50 12.15
C GLU A 391 -13.97 15.19 11.86
N PHE A 392 -14.17 14.37 12.90
CA PHE A 392 -14.59 12.97 12.77
C PHE A 392 -15.94 12.75 12.06
N GLU A 393 -16.94 13.61 12.27
CA GLU A 393 -18.26 13.44 11.62
C GLU A 393 -18.21 13.66 10.11
N LYS A 394 -17.48 14.72 9.68
CA LYS A 394 -17.30 14.99 8.25
C LYS A 394 -16.42 13.94 7.57
N ALA A 395 -15.44 13.37 8.30
CA ALA A 395 -14.70 12.23 7.80
C ALA A 395 -15.65 11.05 7.53
N LYS A 396 -16.50 10.68 8.49
CA LYS A 396 -17.46 9.57 8.34
C LYS A 396 -18.40 9.75 7.15
N THR A 397 -18.89 10.97 6.87
CA THR A 397 -19.73 11.21 5.69
C THR A 397 -18.97 10.92 4.40
N LEU A 398 -17.72 11.36 4.27
CA LEU A 398 -16.90 11.06 3.08
C LEU A 398 -16.58 9.57 2.94
N TYR A 399 -16.31 8.87 4.04
CA TYR A 399 -16.12 7.42 4.02
C TYR A 399 -17.39 6.67 3.59
N ARG A 400 -18.58 7.12 4.01
CA ARG A 400 -19.87 6.57 3.55
C ARG A 400 -20.11 6.82 2.06
N GLU A 401 -19.82 8.02 1.57
CA GLU A 401 -19.92 8.32 0.14
C GLU A 401 -18.98 7.43 -0.70
N ALA A 402 -17.74 7.22 -0.25
CA ALA A 402 -16.80 6.31 -0.91
C ALA A 402 -17.33 4.86 -0.89
N LEU A 403 -17.92 4.44 0.22
CA LEU A 403 -18.52 3.12 0.41
C LEU A 403 -19.67 2.87 -0.57
N ASP A 404 -20.56 3.83 -0.77
CA ASP A 404 -21.64 3.74 -1.76
C ASP A 404 -21.09 3.58 -3.18
N ILE A 405 -20.02 4.30 -3.53
CA ILE A 405 -19.35 4.13 -4.83
C ILE A 405 -18.75 2.72 -4.97
N PHE A 406 -18.06 2.20 -3.95
CA PHE A 406 -17.50 0.83 -4.02
C PHE A 406 -18.58 -0.25 -4.11
N LYS A 407 -19.74 -0.05 -3.49
CA LYS A 407 -20.91 -0.93 -3.68
C LYS A 407 -21.38 -0.94 -5.13
N THR A 408 -21.46 0.23 -5.78
CA THR A 408 -21.84 0.28 -7.21
C THR A 408 -20.83 -0.40 -8.14
N LEU A 409 -19.55 -0.44 -7.75
CA LEU A 409 -18.49 -1.13 -8.48
C LEU A 409 -18.44 -2.65 -8.20
N GLY A 410 -19.16 -3.15 -7.18
CA GLY A 410 -19.11 -4.55 -6.76
C GLY A 410 -17.84 -4.92 -5.99
N TRP A 411 -17.15 -3.95 -5.38
CA TRP A 411 -15.88 -4.13 -4.67
C TRP A 411 -16.11 -4.35 -3.17
N PHE A 412 -16.71 -5.49 -2.82
CA PHE A 412 -17.19 -5.76 -1.46
C PHE A 412 -16.09 -5.85 -0.39
N ASN A 413 -14.90 -6.35 -0.74
CA ASN A 413 -13.77 -6.40 0.20
C ASN A 413 -13.36 -5.01 0.70
N GLN A 414 -13.40 -4.01 -0.19
CA GLN A 414 -13.13 -2.61 0.14
C GLN A 414 -14.26 -2.02 0.99
N VAL A 415 -15.51 -2.40 0.71
CA VAL A 415 -16.67 -1.99 1.53
C VAL A 415 -16.51 -2.46 2.98
N ASP A 416 -16.13 -3.72 3.19
CA ASP A 416 -15.92 -4.27 4.54
C ASP A 416 -14.78 -3.53 5.28
N THR A 417 -13.66 -3.30 4.58
CA THR A 417 -12.53 -2.54 5.12
C THR A 417 -12.95 -1.12 5.55
N LEU A 418 -13.83 -0.46 4.77
CA LEU A 418 -14.32 0.88 5.07
C LEU A 418 -15.30 0.90 6.24
N TYR A 419 -16.11 -0.15 6.43
CA TYR A 419 -16.94 -0.29 7.62
C TYR A 419 -16.10 -0.37 8.90
N ASP A 420 -15.03 -1.17 8.87
CA ASP A 420 -14.08 -1.25 9.98
C ASP A 420 -13.40 0.09 10.25
N GLU A 421 -13.03 0.81 9.18
CA GLU A 421 -12.40 2.13 9.33
C GLU A 421 -13.37 3.17 9.90
N ILE A 422 -14.64 3.17 9.50
CA ILE A 422 -15.68 4.04 10.10
C ILE A 422 -15.82 3.72 11.60
N LYS A 423 -15.78 2.45 11.98
CA LYS A 423 -15.82 2.03 13.39
C LYS A 423 -14.56 2.46 14.15
N ASN A 424 -13.38 2.42 13.52
CA ASN A 424 -12.14 2.95 14.09
C ASN A 424 -12.23 4.46 14.35
N ILE A 425 -12.79 5.23 13.40
CA ILE A 425 -12.98 6.67 13.54
C ILE A 425 -13.87 7.00 14.76
N GLU A 426 -14.91 6.20 15.02
CA GLU A 426 -15.73 6.37 16.22
C GLU A 426 -14.94 6.12 17.51
N ARG A 427 -14.09 5.08 17.53
CA ARG A 427 -13.19 4.82 18.66
C ARG A 427 -12.23 6.00 18.89
N TYR A 428 -11.61 6.51 17.84
CA TYR A 428 -10.71 7.67 17.92
C TYR A 428 -11.41 8.94 18.43
N LYS A 429 -12.68 9.16 18.03
CA LYS A 429 -13.48 10.27 18.55
C LYS A 429 -13.68 10.15 20.06
N VAL A 430 -14.05 8.96 20.56
CA VAL A 430 -14.26 8.73 22.00
C VAL A 430 -12.96 8.94 22.78
N GLU A 431 -11.84 8.39 22.30
CA GLU A 431 -10.53 8.56 22.93
C GLU A 431 -10.08 10.02 22.95
N HIS A 432 -10.28 10.76 21.86
CA HIS A 432 -9.93 12.18 21.79
C HIS A 432 -10.76 13.03 22.77
N LEU A 433 -12.07 12.78 22.87
CA LEU A 433 -12.93 13.42 23.86
C LEU A 433 -12.54 13.08 25.30
N ALA A 434 -12.15 11.82 25.56
CA ALA A 434 -11.66 11.42 26.87
C ALA A 434 -10.36 12.16 27.24
N LYS A 435 -9.42 12.29 26.30
CA LYS A 435 -8.18 13.06 26.49
C LYS A 435 -8.46 14.54 26.80
N LEU A 436 -9.40 15.16 26.09
CA LEU A 436 -9.80 16.55 26.37
C LEU A 436 -10.35 16.71 27.79
N LYS A 437 -11.22 15.79 28.24
CA LYS A 437 -11.77 15.82 29.62
C LYS A 437 -10.70 15.64 30.69
N VAL A 438 -9.70 14.79 30.46
CA VAL A 438 -8.58 14.60 31.38
C VAL A 438 -7.72 15.87 31.46
N GLU A 439 -7.43 16.50 30.32
CA GLU A 439 -6.68 17.76 30.26
C GLU A 439 -7.41 18.91 30.96
N GLU A 440 -8.73 19.03 30.76
CA GLU A 440 -9.56 20.01 31.47
C GLU A 440 -9.53 19.79 32.99
N ARG A 441 -9.64 18.54 33.45
CA ARG A 441 -9.52 18.21 34.88
C ARG A 441 -8.14 18.54 35.43
N ARG A 442 -7.08 18.32 34.66
CA ARG A 442 -5.71 18.69 35.06
C ARG A 442 -5.60 20.20 35.22
N LYS A 443 -6.06 20.98 34.24
CA LYS A 443 -6.06 22.45 34.31
C LYS A 443 -6.85 22.98 35.50
N LYS A 444 -8.04 22.41 35.78
CA LYS A 444 -8.82 22.78 36.98
C LYS A 444 -8.06 22.49 38.27
N LYS A 445 -7.40 21.33 38.39
CA LYS A 445 -6.57 21.02 39.56
C LYS A 445 -5.37 21.96 39.70
N GLU A 446 -4.72 22.31 38.60
CA GLU A 446 -3.61 23.29 38.59
C GLU A 446 -4.09 24.67 39.03
N GLU A 447 -5.26 25.12 38.55
CA GLU A 447 -5.89 26.37 38.94
C GLU A 447 -6.32 26.36 40.42
N GLU A 448 -6.90 25.26 40.91
CA GLU A 448 -7.24 25.08 42.32
C GLU A 448 -6.00 25.12 43.21
N GLN A 449 -4.91 24.45 42.81
CA GLN A 449 -3.63 24.48 43.53
C GLN A 449 -3.01 25.87 43.53
N PHE A 450 -3.07 26.58 42.39
CA PHE A 450 -2.62 27.96 42.29
C PHE A 450 -3.42 28.87 43.22
N ASN A 451 -4.76 28.78 43.16
CA ASN A 451 -5.65 29.54 44.04
C ASN A 451 -5.41 29.23 45.52
N LYS A 452 -5.09 27.98 45.86
CA LYS A 452 -4.71 27.60 47.23
C LYS A 452 -3.40 28.29 47.67
N ARG A 453 -2.36 28.25 46.84
CA ARG A 453 -1.08 28.94 47.12
C ARG A 453 -1.24 30.45 47.25
N VAL A 454 -2.08 31.06 46.41
CA VAL A 454 -2.39 32.50 46.49
C VAL A 454 -3.09 32.81 47.82
N LYS A 455 -4.07 32.01 48.24
CA LYS A 455 -4.73 32.18 49.54
C LYS A 455 -3.76 32.01 50.72
N GLU A 456 -2.90 30.98 50.68
CA GLU A 456 -1.87 30.74 51.69
C GLU A 456 -0.90 31.93 51.78
N MET A 457 -0.42 32.43 50.63
CA MET A 457 0.45 33.62 50.56
C MET A 457 -0.23 34.87 51.13
N ILE A 458 -1.51 35.12 50.82
CA ILE A 458 -2.25 36.25 51.36
C ILE A 458 -2.41 36.11 52.87
N SER A 459 -2.77 34.92 53.37
CA SER A 459 -2.94 34.68 54.81
C SER A 459 -1.63 34.83 55.60
N GLU A 460 -0.50 34.37 55.03
CA GLU A 460 0.83 34.54 55.61
C GLU A 460 1.23 36.01 55.63
N LYS A 461 0.96 36.75 54.54
CA LYS A 461 1.19 38.19 54.48
C LYS A 461 0.35 38.95 55.52
N GLU A 462 -0.93 38.63 55.66
CA GLU A 462 -1.80 39.24 56.68
C GLU A 462 -1.30 38.93 58.10
N LYS A 463 -0.84 37.71 58.36
CA LYS A 463 -0.27 37.32 59.64
C LYS A 463 0.99 38.13 59.96
N GLN A 464 1.90 38.26 59.00
CA GLN A 464 3.10 39.08 59.13
C GLN A 464 2.76 40.56 59.35
N GLU A 465 1.76 41.10 58.64
CA GLU A 465 1.29 42.46 58.84
C GLU A 465 0.70 42.67 60.25
N ARG A 466 -0.04 41.70 60.79
CA ARG A 466 -0.54 41.73 62.18
C ARG A 466 0.57 41.65 63.20
N GLU A 467 1.55 40.78 63.01
CA GLU A 467 2.72 40.66 63.90
C GLU A 467 3.54 41.96 63.89
N ARG A 468 3.78 42.54 62.72
CA ARG A 468 4.43 43.85 62.59
C ARG A 468 3.60 44.95 63.26
N ALA A 469 2.28 44.95 63.11
CA ALA A 469 1.41 45.92 63.78
C ALA A 469 1.45 45.79 65.30
N ALA A 470 1.43 44.57 65.83
CA ALA A 470 1.56 44.32 67.27
C ALA A 470 2.94 44.75 67.80
N GLN A 471 4.02 44.47 67.06
CA GLN A 471 5.35 44.99 67.38
C GLN A 471 5.37 46.52 67.41
N MET A 472 4.76 47.17 66.42
CA MET A 472 4.61 48.62 66.35
C MET A 472 3.84 49.20 67.55
N GLU A 473 2.76 48.54 67.98
CA GLU A 473 1.98 48.94 69.16
C GLU A 473 2.78 48.82 70.46
N SER A 474 3.68 47.84 70.56
CA SER A 474 4.54 47.65 71.74
C SER A 474 5.67 48.69 71.89
N LEU A 475 5.95 49.48 70.84
CA LEU A 475 7.03 50.47 70.87
C LEU A 475 6.67 51.70 71.71
N PRO A 476 7.68 52.33 72.36
CA PRO A 476 7.50 53.62 73.02
C PRO A 476 6.89 54.68 72.09
N PRO A 477 6.00 55.57 72.58
CA PRO A 477 5.33 56.59 71.76
C PRO A 477 6.27 57.50 70.96
N SER A 478 7.50 57.74 71.45
CA SER A 478 8.52 58.51 70.73
C SER A 478 8.96 57.81 69.43
N LEU A 479 9.25 56.51 69.49
CA LEU A 479 9.64 55.71 68.33
C LEU A 479 8.46 55.51 67.36
N GLN A 480 7.23 55.38 67.88
CA GLN A 480 6.03 55.34 67.05
C GLN A 480 5.86 56.60 66.21
N LYS A 481 6.09 57.79 66.78
CA LYS A 481 6.04 59.07 66.04
C LYS A 481 7.12 59.14 64.95
N ASP A 482 8.33 58.69 65.25
CA ASP A 482 9.42 58.66 64.27
C ASP A 482 9.11 57.70 63.11
N LEU A 483 8.54 56.53 63.39
CA LEU A 483 8.11 55.57 62.36
C LEU A 483 6.92 56.07 61.54
N GLN A 484 5.94 56.74 62.15
CA GLN A 484 4.86 57.40 61.41
C GLN A 484 5.40 58.49 60.49
N LYS A 485 6.38 59.28 60.97
CA LYS A 485 7.06 60.29 60.15
C LYS A 485 7.83 59.66 59.00
N ALA A 486 8.55 58.57 59.24
CA ALA A 486 9.24 57.81 58.19
C ALA A 486 8.24 57.29 57.13
N LYS A 487 7.10 56.73 57.54
CA LYS A 487 6.04 56.25 56.64
C LYS A 487 5.49 57.37 55.76
N LEU A 488 5.16 58.53 56.35
CA LEU A 488 4.71 59.70 55.58
C LEU A 488 5.76 60.20 54.58
N LEU A 489 7.05 60.09 54.90
CA LEU A 489 8.12 60.47 53.98
C LEU A 489 8.29 59.47 52.84
N LEU A 490 8.13 58.16 53.09
CA LEU A 490 8.10 57.13 52.05
C LEU A 490 6.94 57.34 51.08
N ASP A 491 5.72 57.56 51.60
CA ASP A 491 4.54 57.81 50.75
C ASP A 491 4.73 59.05 49.86
N LYS A 492 5.34 60.12 50.41
CA LYS A 492 5.68 61.32 49.64
C LYS A 492 6.76 61.05 48.61
N ALA A 493 7.77 60.24 48.94
CA ALA A 493 8.84 59.87 48.03
C ALA A 493 8.30 59.07 46.83
N GLU A 494 7.39 58.11 47.04
CA GLU A 494 6.79 57.36 45.93
C GLU A 494 5.91 58.23 45.03
N LYS A 495 5.14 59.17 45.60
CA LYS A 495 4.41 60.17 44.80
C LYS A 495 5.34 61.07 43.98
N GLU A 496 6.44 61.54 44.56
CA GLU A 496 7.44 62.34 43.86
C GLU A 496 8.22 61.56 42.80
N ARG A 497 8.41 60.25 43.01
CA ARG A 497 9.00 59.33 42.05
C ARG A 497 8.11 59.17 40.82
N ALA A 498 6.81 59.01 41.02
CA ALA A 498 5.84 59.00 39.92
C ALA A 498 5.83 60.33 39.13
N MET A 499 6.11 61.45 39.81
CA MET A 499 6.27 62.78 39.18
C MET A 499 7.68 63.02 38.58
N GLY A 500 8.59 62.05 38.61
CA GLY A 500 9.94 62.17 38.05
C GLY A 500 10.90 63.09 38.82
N LYS A 501 10.58 63.51 40.05
CA LYS A 501 11.43 64.42 40.86
C LYS A 501 12.53 63.67 41.60
N LEU A 502 13.38 62.95 40.87
CA LEU A 502 14.34 61.97 41.40
C LEU A 502 15.23 62.48 42.53
N GLN A 503 15.74 63.71 42.45
CA GLN A 503 16.59 64.28 43.50
C GLN A 503 15.87 64.46 44.84
N ARG A 504 14.57 64.82 44.81
CA ARG A 504 13.76 64.93 46.03
C ARG A 504 13.43 63.56 46.61
N VAL A 505 13.18 62.57 45.75
CA VAL A 505 12.96 61.17 46.15
C VAL A 505 14.18 60.62 46.87
N LYS A 506 15.39 60.82 46.32
CA LYS A 506 16.66 60.43 46.95
C LYS A 506 16.80 61.02 48.35
N GLY A 507 16.67 62.35 48.48
CA GLY A 507 16.78 63.01 49.79
C GLY A 507 15.76 62.54 50.82
N ARG A 508 14.54 62.18 50.38
CA ARG A 508 13.54 61.57 51.28
C ARG A 508 13.92 60.17 51.73
N TYR A 509 14.39 59.31 50.82
CA TYR A 509 14.85 57.97 51.19
C TYR A 509 16.06 58.00 52.13
N GLU A 510 17.02 58.88 51.89
CA GLU A 510 18.17 59.07 52.80
C GLU A 510 17.72 59.51 54.20
N TYR A 511 16.73 60.41 54.28
CA TYR A 511 16.19 60.85 55.57
C TYR A 511 15.43 59.73 56.29
N VAL A 512 14.68 58.90 55.56
CA VAL A 512 14.03 57.71 56.14
C VAL A 512 15.06 56.72 56.66
N LEU A 513 16.14 56.49 55.91
CA LEU A 513 17.25 55.62 56.32
C LEU A 513 17.92 56.13 57.61
N LYS A 514 18.08 57.45 57.75
CA LYS A 514 18.53 58.08 59.03
C LYS A 514 17.56 57.84 60.18
N ILE A 515 16.24 57.81 59.93
CA ILE A 515 15.25 57.49 60.98
C ILE A 515 15.38 56.00 61.36
N TYR A 516 15.44 55.09 60.38
CA TYR A 516 15.54 53.65 60.64
C TYR A 516 16.81 53.28 61.40
N ASN A 517 17.96 53.87 61.06
CA ASN A 517 19.22 53.61 61.77
C ASN A 517 19.25 54.13 63.22
N LYS A 518 18.32 55.01 63.62
CA LYS A 518 18.21 55.46 65.02
C LYS A 518 17.42 54.50 65.90
N ILE A 519 16.66 53.59 65.31
CA ILE A 519 15.84 52.63 66.04
C ILE A 519 16.73 51.45 66.44
N PRO A 520 16.87 51.14 67.75
CA PRO A 520 17.70 50.02 68.18
C PRO A 520 17.19 48.70 67.60
N LYS A 521 18.12 47.89 67.07
CA LYS A 521 17.80 46.60 66.45
C LYS A 521 17.12 45.62 67.40
N GLU A 522 17.36 45.76 68.71
CA GLU A 522 16.74 44.91 69.73
C GLU A 522 15.24 45.17 69.87
N LYS A 523 14.75 46.35 69.44
CA LYS A 523 13.34 46.74 69.57
C LYS A 523 12.53 46.50 68.30
N LEU A 524 13.13 46.73 67.14
CA LEU A 524 12.51 46.49 65.85
C LEU A 524 13.60 46.25 64.81
N ASP A 525 13.62 45.06 64.21
CA ASP A 525 14.58 44.75 63.15
C ASP A 525 14.10 45.33 61.82
N LEU A 526 14.74 46.42 61.39
CA LEU A 526 14.50 47.11 60.11
C LEU A 526 15.59 46.80 59.07
N SER A 527 16.42 45.77 59.30
CA SER A 527 17.58 45.48 58.46
C SER A 527 17.22 45.20 57.00
N GLU A 528 16.06 44.58 56.73
CA GLU A 528 15.58 44.35 55.36
C GLU A 528 15.09 45.63 54.69
N ASP A 529 14.30 46.45 55.38
CA ASP A 529 13.78 47.71 54.85
C ASP A 529 14.91 48.72 54.57
N ILE A 530 15.95 48.73 55.41
CA ILE A 530 17.17 49.53 55.19
C ILE A 530 17.87 49.08 53.90
N LYS A 531 18.09 47.77 53.71
CA LYS A 531 18.72 47.22 52.49
C LYS A 531 17.90 47.53 51.23
N ASP A 532 16.56 47.46 51.31
CA ASP A 532 15.71 47.81 50.16
C ASP A 532 15.79 49.30 49.83
N LEU A 533 15.82 50.17 50.85
CA LEU A 533 16.00 51.61 50.65
C LEU A 533 17.36 51.96 50.03
N GLU A 534 18.43 51.33 50.49
CA GLU A 534 19.78 51.50 49.90
C GLU A 534 19.78 51.13 48.41
N LYS A 535 19.19 49.99 48.05
CA LYS A 535 19.05 49.58 46.64
C LYS A 535 18.23 50.58 45.83
N ARG A 536 17.12 51.08 46.38
CA ARG A 536 16.28 52.10 45.72
C ARG A 536 17.04 53.41 45.51
N ILE A 537 17.85 53.83 46.48
CA ILE A 537 18.71 55.01 46.39
C ILE A 537 19.75 54.81 45.28
N SER A 538 20.51 53.71 45.27
CA SER A 538 21.50 53.43 44.23
C SER A 538 20.89 53.35 42.83
N HIS A 539 19.68 52.79 42.70
CA HIS A 539 18.96 52.77 41.43
C HIS A 539 18.55 54.17 40.95
N ILE A 540 18.13 55.04 41.87
CA ILE A 540 17.82 56.44 41.54
C ILE A 540 19.09 57.19 41.13
N GLU A 541 20.19 56.99 41.85
CA GLU A 541 21.50 57.57 41.51
C GLU A 541 21.98 57.17 40.13
N SER A 542 21.74 55.93 39.70
CA SER A 542 22.09 55.47 38.35
C SER A 542 21.26 56.09 37.21
N LYS A 543 20.12 56.68 37.55
CA LYS A 543 19.16 57.27 36.60
C LYS A 543 19.18 58.80 36.58
N MET A 544 19.85 59.40 37.56
CA MET A 544 20.12 60.82 37.63
C MET A 544 21.40 61.13 36.87
#